data_AF-A0A2V0QE17-F1
#
_entry.id   AF-A0A2V0QE17-F1
#
_cell.length_a   1.000
_cell.length_b   1.000
_cell.length_c   1.000
_cell.angle_alpha   90.00
_cell.angle_beta   90.00
_cell.angle_gamma   90.00
#
_symmetry.space_group_name_H-M   'P 1'
#
loop_
_entity.id
_entity.type
_entity.pdbx_description
1 polymer ?
#
loop_
_entity_poly.entity_id
_entity_poly.type
_entity_poly.pdbx_seq_one_letter_code
_entity_poly.pdbx_strand_id
1 'polypeptide(L)' 'MPGWRLHPLKGELEGFWSITINANWRIIFRFFDTDVELVDYLDYH' A
#
# COMPACT_ATOMS: atom_id res chain seq x y z
N MET A 1 -18.55 6.96 -4.75
CA MET A 1 -17.17 7.46 -4.82
C MET A 1 -16.27 6.39 -4.22
N PRO A 2 -15.32 5.80 -4.96
CA PRO A 2 -14.45 4.77 -4.38
C PRO A 2 -13.53 5.43 -3.35
N GLY A 3 -13.70 5.11 -2.07
CA GLY A 3 -12.75 5.47 -1.03
C GLY A 3 -11.65 4.41 -1.02
N TRP A 4 -10.40 4.82 -1.23
CA TRP A 4 -9.27 3.89 -1.43
C TRP A 4 -8.84 3.18 -0.12
N ARG A 5 -9.63 3.34 0.95
CA ARG A 5 -9.44 2.80 2.31
C ARG A 5 -7.98 2.87 2.76
N LEU A 6 -7.35 4.02 2.56
CA LEU A 6 -5.98 4.26 3.00
C LEU A 6 -5.91 4.20 4.52
N HIS A 7 -5.06 3.33 5.05
CA HIS A 7 -4.85 3.22 6.50
C HIS A 7 -3.42 2.72 6.83
N PRO A 8 -2.85 3.14 7.96
CA PRO A 8 -1.56 2.65 8.42
C PRO A 8 -1.69 1.23 8.99
N LEU A 9 -0.63 0.44 8.82
CA LEU A 9 -0.49 -0.89 9.39
C LEU A 9 0.21 -0.83 10.76
N LYS A 10 0.15 -1.94 11.50
CA LYS A 10 0.67 -2.06 12.87
C LYS A 10 1.45 -3.37 13.02
N GLY A 11 2.25 -3.48 14.09
CA GLY A 11 3.04 -4.68 14.37
C GLY A 11 4.29 -4.75 13.51
N GLU A 12 4.55 -5.89 12.88
CA GLU A 12 5.74 -6.09 12.03
C GLU A 12 5.77 -5.18 10.79
N LEU A 13 4.63 -4.60 10.42
CA LEU A 13 4.48 -3.63 9.32
C LEU A 13 4.24 -2.20 9.81
N GLU A 14 4.65 -1.88 11.05
CA GLU A 14 4.61 -0.49 11.52
C GLU A 14 5.44 0.42 10.61
N GLY A 15 4.88 1.58 10.26
CA GLY A 15 5.46 2.50 9.26
C GLY A 15 5.03 2.24 7.81
N PHE A 16 4.30 1.15 7.55
CA PHE A 16 3.68 0.88 6.24
C PHE A 16 2.21 1.32 6.22
N TRP A 17 1.71 1.53 5.02
CA TRP A 17 0.35 1.95 4.69
C TRP A 17 -0.26 0.97 3.70
N SER A 18 -1.58 0.83 3.72
CA SER A 18 -2.30 0.02 2.74
C SER A 18 -3.40 0.82 2.04
N ILE A 19 -3.52 0.66 0.72
CA ILE A 19 -4.71 1.05 -0.05
C ILE A 19 -5.42 -0.18 -0.61
N THR A 20 -6.76 -0.09 -0.67
CA THR A 20 -7.61 -1.10 -1.31
C THR A 20 -8.08 -0.59 -2.66
N ILE A 21 -7.72 -1.31 -3.73
CA ILE A 21 -8.11 -0.99 -5.10
C ILE A 21 -9.48 -1.62 -5.42
N ASN A 22 -9.67 -2.88 -5.02
CA ASN A 22 -10.95 -3.58 -5.10
C ASN A 22 -11.03 -4.65 -4.00
N ALA A 23 -12.07 -5.48 -4.00
CA ALA A 23 -12.28 -6.49 -2.95
C ALA A 23 -11.11 -7.49 -2.81
N ASN A 24 -10.33 -7.70 -3.88
CA ASN A 24 -9.28 -8.72 -3.93
C ASN A 24 -7.87 -8.12 -3.89
N TRP A 25 -7.68 -6.87 -4.33
CA TRP A 25 -6.37 -6.26 -4.51
C TRP A 25 -6.09 -5.15 -3.48
N ARG A 26 -4.97 -5.30 -2.76
CA ARG A 26 -4.41 -4.31 -1.82
C ARG A 26 -2.95 -4.05 -2.14
N ILE A 27 -2.55 -2.78 -2.03
CA ILE A 27 -1.14 -2.35 -2.15
C ILE A 27 -0.67 -1.97 -0.74
N ILE A 28 0.56 -2.36 -0.39
CA ILE A 28 1.23 -1.96 0.85
C ILE A 28 2.50 -1.20 0.49
N PHE A 29 2.72 -0.03 1.07
CA PHE A 29 3.85 0.83 0.78
C PHE A 29 4.29 1.61 2.02
N ARG A 30 5.52 2.12 2.03
CA ARG A 30 6.01 3.05 3.05
C ARG A 30 6.65 4.26 2.37
N PHE A 31 6.66 5.39 3.05
CA PHE A 31 7.45 6.54 2.61
C PHE A 31 8.89 6.37 3.08
N PHE A 32 9.86 6.66 2.21
CA PHE A 32 11.27 6.73 2.58
C PHE A 32 11.79 8.11 2.20
N ASP A 33 11.92 8.99 3.19
CA ASP A 33 12.25 10.41 2.99
C ASP A 33 11.18 11.14 2.13
N THR A 34 11.55 12.03 1.21
CA THR A 34 10.63 12.73 0.29
C THR A 34 10.18 11.93 -0.93
N ASP A 35 10.73 10.73 -1.16
CA ASP A 35 10.44 9.92 -2.35
C ASP A 35 9.73 8.61 -2.01
N VAL A 36 8.81 8.20 -2.88
CA VAL A 36 8.10 6.93 -2.78
C VAL A 36 8.91 5.88 -3.53
N GLU A 37 9.57 4.97 -2.82
CA GLU A 37 10.17 3.79 -3.42
C GLU A 37 9.03 2.79 -3.73
N LEU A 38 8.70 2.65 -5.02
CA LEU A 38 7.65 1.74 -5.50
C LEU A 38 8.10 0.29 -5.29
N VAL A 39 7.77 -0.29 -4.14
CA VAL A 39 7.94 -1.72 -3.88
C VAL A 39 6.77 -2.46 -4.53
N ASP A 40 7.06 -2.96 -5.72
CA ASP A 40 6.32 -3.97 -6.49
C ASP A 40 5.17 -3.52 -7.43
N TYR A 41 5.35 -3.91 -8.69
CA TYR A 41 4.32 -4.06 -9.71
C TYR A 41 4.41 -5.51 -10.17
N LEU A 42 3.76 -6.42 -9.44
CA LEU A 42 3.60 -7.80 -9.87
C LEU A 42 2.58 -7.84 -11.01
N ASP A 43 3.09 -7.63 -12.22
CA ASP A 43 2.43 -8.09 -13.44
C ASP A 43 2.43 -9.62 -13.41
N TYR A 44 1.31 -10.19 -12.96
CA TYR A 44 1.02 -11.61 -13.12
C TYR A 44 0.27 -11.74 -14.45
N HIS A 45 1.00 -12.09 -15.51
CA HIS A 45 0.42 -12.74 -16.68
C HIS A 45 0.35 -14.25 -16.44
#